data_AF-A0A7C1JAP5-F1
#
_entry.id   AF-A0A7C1JAP5-F1
#
_cell.length_a   1.000
_cell.length_b   1.000
_cell.length_c   1.000
_cell.angle_alpha   90.00
_cell.angle_beta   90.00
_cell.angle_gamma   90.00
#
_symmetry.space_group_name_H-M   'P 1'
#
loop_
_entity.id
_entity.type
_entity.pdbx_description
1 polymer ?
#
loop_
_entity_poly.entity_id
_entity_poly.type
_entity_poly.pdbx_seq_one_letter_code
_entity_poly.pdbx_strand_id
1 'polypeptide(L)'
;MQRRASARTNWLFVLLFLVALIFVGVTRLDGVPMATLLRETGFEWVIILAGVALLLGVVNVIWLHIRRILMGERDWILSLALLTVLTAVVGTGLLSPAGMVSPLLEWIFDALIAPGQAALYAMLVFFMAAAAFQYLRIGRRGGTWMLLGFLLVLLVQTPFDATALGLGETMGRLADAARWFLDAPVMAALRGVLLGSALALLVTGCRFLLGKI
;
A
#
# COMPACT_ATOMS: atom_id res chain seq x y z
N MET A 1 -38.70 -10.40 -15.10
CA MET A 1 -37.65 -10.81 -16.05
C MET A 1 -36.30 -10.27 -15.58
N GLN A 2 -35.49 -11.13 -14.95
CA GLN A 2 -34.13 -10.77 -14.50
C GLN A 2 -33.17 -10.88 -15.69
N ARG A 3 -32.61 -9.75 -16.14
CA ARG A 3 -31.52 -9.75 -17.11
C ARG A 3 -30.29 -10.36 -16.44
N ARG A 4 -29.90 -11.57 -16.86
CA ARG A 4 -28.59 -12.15 -16.55
C ARG A 4 -27.55 -11.21 -17.12
N ALA A 5 -26.86 -10.44 -16.28
CA ALA A 5 -25.66 -9.75 -16.67
C ALA A 5 -24.65 -10.83 -17.08
N SER A 6 -24.43 -10.99 -18.39
CA SER A 6 -23.36 -11.86 -18.85
C SER A 6 -22.06 -11.28 -18.33
N ALA A 7 -21.31 -12.09 -17.57
CA ALA A 7 -19.96 -11.75 -17.18
C ALA A 7 -19.14 -11.62 -18.48
N ARG A 8 -19.04 -10.41 -19.03
CA ARG A 8 -18.09 -10.13 -20.11
C ARG A 8 -16.70 -10.35 -19.52
N THR A 9 -16.10 -11.50 -19.85
CA THR A 9 -14.73 -11.83 -19.50
C THR A 9 -13.85 -10.64 -19.86
N ASN A 10 -13.20 -10.06 -18.85
CA ASN A 10 -12.31 -8.92 -19.03
C ASN A 10 -11.00 -9.39 -19.66
N TRP A 11 -11.02 -9.67 -20.96
CA TRP A 11 -9.83 -10.04 -21.74
C TRP A 11 -8.69 -9.03 -21.55
N LEU A 12 -9.01 -7.75 -21.33
CA LEU A 12 -8.04 -6.72 -20.96
C LEU A 12 -7.30 -7.05 -19.64
N PHE A 13 -8.02 -7.51 -18.62
CA PHE A 13 -7.40 -7.89 -17.34
C PHE A 13 -6.48 -9.09 -17.52
N VAL A 14 -6.94 -10.11 -18.26
CA VAL A 14 -6.14 -11.33 -18.51
C VAL A 14 -4.86 -10.98 -19.29
N LEU A 15 -4.98 -10.15 -20.33
CA LEU A 15 -3.85 -9.69 -21.12
C LEU A 15 -2.85 -8.92 -20.26
N LEU A 16 -3.31 -7.93 -19.49
CA LEU A 16 -2.44 -7.14 -18.61
C LEU A 16 -1.78 -7.99 -17.53
N PHE A 17 -2.50 -8.95 -16.96
CA PHE A 17 -1.95 -9.88 -15.97
C PHE A 17 -0.84 -10.76 -16.59
N LEU A 18 -1.06 -11.32 -17.78
CA LEU A 18 -0.05 -12.13 -18.47
C LEU A 18 1.18 -11.30 -18.83
N VAL A 19 1.01 -10.08 -19.34
CA VAL A 19 2.11 -9.17 -19.63
C VAL A 19 2.91 -8.84 -18.37
N ALA A 20 2.23 -8.52 -17.26
CA ALA A 20 2.88 -8.24 -15.99
C ALA A 20 3.64 -9.47 -15.45
N LEU A 21 3.06 -10.67 -15.56
CA LEU A 21 3.70 -11.91 -15.12
C LEU A 21 4.96 -12.20 -15.94
N ILE A 22 4.89 -12.04 -17.27
CA ILE A 22 6.04 -12.23 -18.17
C ILE A 22 7.14 -11.21 -17.84
N PHE A 23 6.78 -9.94 -17.67
CA PHE A 23 7.73 -8.88 -17.32
C PHE A 23 8.44 -9.18 -15.98
N VAL A 24 7.70 -9.55 -14.94
CA VAL A 24 8.27 -9.92 -13.64
C VAL A 24 9.12 -11.19 -13.75
N GLY A 25 8.69 -12.18 -14.53
CA GLY A 25 9.45 -13.42 -14.73
C GLY A 25 10.80 -13.16 -15.41
N VAL A 26 10.80 -12.39 -16.51
CA VAL A 26 12.02 -12.07 -17.28
C VAL A 26 13.01 -11.25 -16.45
N THR A 27 12.53 -10.26 -15.68
CA THR A 27 13.40 -9.39 -14.86
C THR A 27 14.04 -10.09 -13.66
N ARG A 28 13.62 -11.32 -13.33
CA ARG A 28 14.21 -12.15 -12.27
C ARG A 28 15.27 -13.12 -12.76
N LEU A 29 15.50 -13.21 -14.07
CA LEU A 29 16.53 -14.06 -14.63
C LEU A 29 17.88 -13.34 -14.55
N ASP A 30 18.78 -13.83 -13.71
CA ASP A 30 20.13 -13.29 -13.57
C ASP A 30 21.04 -13.78 -14.72
N GLY A 31 21.95 -12.92 -15.21
CA GLY A 31 22.96 -13.29 -16.20
C GLY A 31 22.54 -13.18 -17.67
N VAL A 32 21.30 -12.79 -17.97
CA VAL A 32 20.82 -12.52 -19.34
C VAL A 32 20.86 -11.01 -19.64
N PRO A 33 21.65 -10.54 -20.62
CA PRO A 33 21.76 -9.11 -20.96
C PRO A 33 20.42 -8.46 -21.33
N MET A 34 19.49 -9.22 -21.93
CA MET A 34 18.15 -8.72 -22.25
C MET A 34 17.33 -8.43 -20.98
N ALA A 35 17.48 -9.21 -19.91
CA ALA A 35 16.74 -9.02 -18.68
C ALA A 35 17.21 -7.77 -17.92
N THR A 36 18.52 -7.49 -17.93
CA THR A 36 19.08 -6.28 -17.30
C THR A 36 18.61 -5.03 -18.03
N LEU A 37 18.63 -5.02 -19.37
CA LEU A 37 18.11 -3.90 -20.16
C LEU A 37 16.62 -3.63 -19.90
N LEU A 38 15.78 -4.69 -19.94
CA LEU A 38 14.35 -4.55 -19.64
C LEU A 38 14.08 -4.04 -18.23
N ARG A 39 14.90 -4.46 -17.25
CA ARG A 39 14.80 -4.00 -15.87
C ARG A 39 15.15 -2.51 -15.76
N GLU A 40 16.29 -2.09 -16.30
CA GLU A 40 16.75 -0.70 -16.24
C GLU A 40 15.79 0.25 -16.94
N THR A 41 15.45 -0.04 -18.20
CA THR A 41 14.50 0.76 -18.97
C THR A 41 13.12 0.77 -18.30
N GLY A 42 12.68 -0.39 -17.77
CA GLY A 42 11.42 -0.48 -17.02
C GLY A 42 11.39 0.42 -15.79
N PHE A 43 12.46 0.45 -15.00
CA PHE A 43 12.56 1.34 -13.84
C PHE A 43 12.59 2.82 -14.23
N GLU A 44 13.29 3.17 -15.32
CA GLU A 44 13.29 4.54 -15.85
C GLU A 44 11.87 5.01 -16.21
N TRP A 45 11.13 4.20 -16.96
CA TRP A 45 9.73 4.49 -17.28
C TRP A 45 8.86 4.60 -16.02
N VAL A 46 9.04 3.72 -15.04
CA VAL A 46 8.29 3.78 -13.77
C VAL A 46 8.56 5.09 -13.04
N ILE A 47 9.81 5.55 -12.98
CA ILE A 47 10.17 6.83 -12.34
C ILE A 47 9.54 8.01 -13.07
N ILE A 48 9.60 8.03 -14.41
CA ILE A 48 8.99 9.09 -15.22
C ILE A 48 7.47 9.12 -15.02
N LEU A 49 6.81 7.97 -15.13
CA LEU A 49 5.37 7.84 -14.95
C LEU A 49 4.95 8.22 -13.52
N ALA A 50 5.72 7.84 -12.50
CA ALA A 50 5.46 8.22 -11.12
C ALA A 50 5.56 9.75 -10.93
N GLY A 51 6.57 10.39 -11.52
CA GLY A 51 6.71 11.85 -11.50
C GLY A 51 5.52 12.57 -12.15
N VAL A 52 5.11 12.13 -13.35
CA VAL A 52 3.94 12.69 -14.04
C VAL A 52 2.65 12.44 -13.26
N ALA A 53 2.46 11.24 -12.72
CA ALA A 53 1.29 10.90 -11.92
C ALA A 53 1.21 11.74 -10.64
N LEU A 54 2.34 12.01 -9.98
CA LEU A 54 2.41 12.88 -8.82
C LEU A 54 1.99 14.31 -9.17
N LEU A 55 2.51 14.86 -10.27
CA LEU A 55 2.11 16.20 -10.74
C LEU A 55 0.60 16.27 -11.04
N LEU A 56 0.07 15.30 -11.78
CA LEU A 56 -1.36 15.22 -12.07
C LEU A 56 -2.20 15.08 -10.80
N GLY A 57 -1.73 14.30 -9.83
CA GLY A 57 -2.37 14.14 -8.53
C GLY A 57 -2.46 15.46 -7.76
N VAL A 58 -1.36 16.21 -7.68
CA VAL A 58 -1.30 17.53 -7.02
C VAL A 58 -2.23 18.52 -7.73
N VAL A 59 -2.17 18.61 -9.05
CA VAL A 59 -3.05 19.49 -9.85
C VAL A 59 -4.52 19.13 -9.62
N ASN A 60 -4.87 17.84 -9.62
CA ASN A 60 -6.23 17.38 -9.39
C ASN A 60 -6.75 17.75 -8.00
N VAL A 61 -5.92 17.59 -6.95
CA VAL A 61 -6.28 18.02 -5.58
C VAL A 61 -6.49 19.53 -5.54
N ILE A 62 -5.58 20.32 -6.09
CA ILE A 62 -5.70 21.78 -6.12
C ILE A 62 -6.99 22.20 -6.83
N TRP A 63 -7.25 21.65 -8.02
CA TRP A 63 -8.43 21.95 -8.81
C TRP A 63 -9.73 21.65 -8.05
N LEU A 64 -9.83 20.46 -7.44
CA LEU A 64 -11.01 20.03 -6.69
C LEU A 64 -11.29 20.96 -5.51
N HIS A 65 -10.25 21.30 -4.74
CA HIS A 65 -10.41 22.11 -3.53
C HIS A 65 -10.61 23.59 -3.82
N ILE A 66 -9.99 24.15 -4.87
CA ILE A 66 -10.28 25.51 -5.32
C ILE A 66 -11.74 25.62 -5.75
N ARG A 67 -12.23 24.67 -6.56
CA ARG A 67 -13.63 24.65 -7.00
C ARG A 67 -14.59 24.60 -5.80
N ARG A 68 -14.28 23.76 -4.81
CA ARG A 68 -15.05 23.66 -3.56
C ARG A 68 -15.12 24.99 -2.78
N ILE A 69 -14.01 25.72 -2.71
CA ILE A 69 -13.94 27.04 -2.04
C ILE A 69 -14.77 28.08 -2.81
N LEU A 70 -14.60 28.14 -4.15
CA LEU A 70 -15.34 29.08 -5.00
C LEU A 70 -16.85 28.84 -4.99
N MET A 71 -17.27 27.58 -4.87
CA MET A 71 -18.68 27.19 -4.78
C MET A 71 -19.25 27.31 -3.36
N GLY A 72 -18.43 27.63 -2.35
CA GLY A 72 -18.86 27.77 -0.97
C GLY A 72 -19.46 26.49 -0.38
N GLU A 73 -18.95 25.31 -0.77
CA GLU A 73 -19.50 24.05 -0.25
C GLU A 73 -19.23 23.91 1.26
N ARG A 74 -19.93 22.96 1.88
CA ARG A 74 -19.68 22.57 3.27
C ARG A 74 -18.20 22.17 3.44
N ASP A 75 -17.60 22.62 4.53
CA ASP A 75 -16.19 22.38 4.89
C ASP A 75 -15.15 23.04 3.96
N TRP A 76 -15.50 24.14 3.27
CA TRP A 76 -14.55 24.93 2.48
C TRP A 76 -13.33 25.40 3.29
N ILE A 77 -13.48 25.62 4.60
CA ILE A 77 -12.39 26.07 5.47
C ILE A 77 -11.31 25.01 5.63
N LEU A 78 -11.70 23.72 5.66
CA LEU A 78 -10.75 22.59 5.67
C LEU A 78 -10.04 22.47 4.32
N SER A 79 -10.73 22.80 3.23
CA SER A 79 -10.14 22.84 1.90
C SER A 79 -9.10 23.97 1.78
N LEU A 80 -9.38 25.13 2.37
CA LEU A 80 -8.42 26.22 2.46
C LEU A 80 -7.19 25.80 3.26
N ALA A 81 -7.39 25.21 4.46
CA ALA A 81 -6.29 24.72 5.29
C ALA A 81 -5.41 23.70 4.54
N LEU A 82 -6.02 22.77 3.80
CA LEU A 82 -5.30 21.80 2.98
C LEU A 82 -4.44 22.47 1.91
N LEU A 83 -4.99 23.44 1.17
CA LEU A 83 -4.24 24.17 0.12
C LEU A 83 -3.10 25.01 0.70
N THR A 84 -3.29 25.59 1.88
CA THR A 84 -2.24 26.32 2.59
C THR A 84 -1.10 25.39 3.00
N VAL A 85 -1.41 24.24 3.61
CA VAL A 85 -0.40 23.25 4.00
C VAL A 85 0.31 22.69 2.78
N LEU A 86 -0.41 22.35 1.72
CA LEU A 86 0.16 21.85 0.47
C LEU A 86 1.16 22.86 -0.12
N THR A 87 0.77 24.12 -0.23
CA THR A 87 1.66 25.19 -0.73
C THR A 87 2.88 25.38 0.18
N ALA A 88 2.70 25.29 1.51
CA ALA A 88 3.80 25.40 2.46
C ALA A 88 4.80 24.23 2.33
N VAL A 89 4.32 23.00 2.19
CA VAL A 89 5.15 21.79 2.01
C VAL A 89 5.92 21.87 0.69
N VAL A 90 5.24 22.17 -0.41
CA VAL A 90 5.86 22.28 -1.73
C VAL A 90 6.87 23.42 -1.75
N GLY A 91 6.48 24.61 -1.27
CA GLY A 91 7.34 25.78 -1.21
C GLY A 91 8.59 25.56 -0.37
N THR A 92 8.44 24.99 0.84
CA THR A 92 9.61 24.72 1.69
C THR A 92 10.49 23.60 1.18
N GLY A 93 9.91 22.54 0.62
CA GLY A 93 10.68 21.43 0.04
C GLY A 93 11.50 21.82 -1.19
N LEU A 94 10.99 22.74 -2.02
CA LEU A 94 11.68 23.20 -3.24
C LEU A 94 12.67 24.35 -2.99
N LEU A 95 12.36 25.27 -2.07
CA LEU A 95 13.13 26.50 -1.87
C LEU A 95 14.18 26.40 -0.76
N SER A 96 14.02 25.46 0.18
CA SER A 96 14.97 25.33 1.29
C SER A 96 16.27 24.64 0.86
N PRO A 97 17.45 25.17 1.21
CA PRO A 97 18.73 24.46 1.01
C PRO A 97 18.81 23.13 1.75
N ALA A 98 18.04 22.97 2.84
CA ALA A 98 17.92 21.71 3.59
C ALA A 98 16.98 20.69 2.90
N GLY A 99 16.25 21.11 1.86
CA GLY A 99 15.31 20.27 1.12
C GLY A 99 14.31 19.58 2.04
N MET A 100 14.30 18.24 1.99
CA MET A 100 13.37 17.38 2.76
C MET A 100 13.60 17.42 4.28
N VAL A 101 14.71 17.96 4.75
CA VAL A 101 15.06 18.03 6.19
C VAL A 101 14.79 19.43 6.77
N SER A 102 13.84 20.15 6.16
CA SER A 102 13.41 21.44 6.68
C SER A 102 12.65 21.27 8.01
N PRO A 103 12.91 22.11 9.04
CA PRO A 103 12.20 22.04 10.32
C PRO A 103 10.67 22.16 10.18
N LEU A 104 10.19 22.89 9.16
CA LEU A 104 8.76 22.98 8.89
C LEU A 104 8.17 21.64 8.43
N LEU A 105 8.90 20.91 7.57
CA LEU A 105 8.44 19.62 7.04
C LEU A 105 8.41 18.56 8.14
N GLU A 106 9.44 18.54 8.99
CA GLU A 106 9.50 17.68 10.18
C GLU A 106 8.33 17.96 11.12
N TRP A 107 8.07 19.24 11.43
CA TRP A 107 6.93 19.61 12.26
C TRP A 107 5.58 19.20 11.65
N ILE A 108 5.38 19.41 10.34
CA ILE A 108 4.16 18.96 9.65
C ILE A 108 4.03 17.44 9.74
N PHE A 109 5.12 16.72 9.58
CA PHE A 109 5.12 15.27 9.69
C PHE A 109 4.71 14.83 11.10
N ASP A 110 5.36 15.35 12.14
CA ASP A 110 5.11 14.95 13.53
C ASP A 110 3.74 15.40 14.06
N ALA A 111 3.26 16.57 13.63
CA ALA A 111 1.99 17.12 14.10
C ALA A 111 0.77 16.58 13.35
N LEU A 112 0.92 16.20 12.07
CA LEU A 112 -0.21 15.86 11.21
C LEU A 112 -0.13 14.43 10.65
N ILE A 113 1.01 14.08 10.05
CA ILE A 113 1.15 12.80 9.35
C ILE A 113 1.28 11.65 10.35
N ALA A 114 2.20 11.75 11.32
CA ALA A 114 2.46 10.70 12.29
C ALA A 114 1.23 10.36 13.15
N PRO A 115 0.48 11.33 13.72
CA PRO A 115 -0.72 11.03 14.49
C PRO A 115 -1.85 10.49 13.61
N GLY A 116 -1.97 10.99 12.36
CA GLY A 116 -2.95 10.48 11.39
C GLY A 116 -2.70 9.01 11.03
N GLN A 117 -1.45 8.64 10.77
CA GLN A 117 -1.06 7.25 10.53
C GLN A 117 -1.31 6.39 11.78
N ALA A 118 -0.95 6.88 12.98
CA ALA A 118 -1.20 6.18 14.22
C ALA A 118 -2.70 5.91 14.46
N ALA A 119 -3.56 6.88 14.18
CA ALA A 119 -5.01 6.72 14.28
C ALA A 119 -5.56 5.68 13.28
N LEU A 120 -5.08 5.71 12.03
CA LEU A 120 -5.45 4.71 11.02
C LEU A 120 -4.99 3.31 11.42
N TYR A 121 -3.77 3.16 11.95
CA TYR A 121 -3.26 1.88 12.44
C TYR A 121 -4.03 1.40 13.67
N ALA A 122 -4.36 2.29 14.61
CA ALA A 122 -5.20 1.94 15.75
C ALA A 122 -6.56 1.40 15.29
N MET A 123 -7.23 2.08 14.36
CA MET A 123 -8.50 1.62 13.80
C MET A 123 -8.35 0.27 13.08
N LEU A 124 -7.26 0.07 12.33
CA LEU A 124 -6.97 -1.18 11.64
C LEU A 124 -6.81 -2.35 12.63
N VAL A 125 -6.11 -2.15 13.75
CA VAL A 125 -5.95 -3.17 14.80
C VAL A 125 -7.31 -3.57 15.37
N PHE A 126 -8.19 -2.62 15.67
CA PHE A 126 -9.55 -2.92 16.15
C PHE A 126 -10.37 -3.70 15.11
N PHE A 127 -10.29 -3.34 13.83
CA PHE A 127 -10.98 -4.07 12.77
C PHE A 127 -10.41 -5.48 12.55
N MET A 128 -9.09 -5.64 12.59
CA MET A 128 -8.44 -6.95 12.51
C MET A 128 -8.86 -7.84 13.68
N ALA A 129 -8.88 -7.30 14.91
CA ALA A 129 -9.35 -8.02 16.09
C ALA A 129 -10.83 -8.42 15.97
N ALA A 130 -11.70 -7.52 15.50
CA ALA A 130 -13.11 -7.82 15.27
C ALA A 130 -13.30 -8.90 14.19
N ALA A 131 -12.56 -8.82 13.08
CA ALA A 131 -12.58 -9.81 12.02
C ALA A 131 -12.07 -11.18 12.50
N ALA A 132 -11.00 -11.21 13.30
CA ALA A 132 -10.49 -12.42 13.91
C ALA A 132 -11.52 -13.06 14.87
N PHE A 133 -12.16 -12.25 15.73
CA PHE A 133 -13.24 -12.71 16.61
C PHE A 133 -14.42 -13.28 15.81
N GLN A 134 -14.84 -12.60 14.73
CA GLN A 134 -15.87 -13.09 13.83
C GLN A 134 -15.48 -14.43 13.19
N TYR A 135 -14.23 -14.55 12.71
CA TYR A 135 -13.73 -15.78 12.11
C TYR A 135 -13.72 -16.97 13.08
N LEU A 136 -13.37 -16.72 14.35
CA LEU A 136 -13.39 -17.72 15.42
C LEU A 136 -14.81 -18.13 15.82
N ARG A 137 -15.73 -17.17 15.90
CA ARG A 137 -17.13 -17.41 16.29
C ARG A 137 -17.91 -18.22 15.26
N ILE A 138 -17.56 -18.15 13.97
CA ILE A 138 -18.28 -18.84 12.87
C ILE A 138 -18.14 -20.39 12.94
N GLY A 139 -17.51 -20.95 13.98
CA GLY A 139 -17.58 -22.40 14.27
C GLY A 139 -16.76 -23.26 13.30
N ARG A 140 -15.82 -22.66 12.57
CA ARG A 140 -14.88 -23.40 11.71
C ARG A 140 -13.75 -23.96 12.56
N ARG A 141 -13.57 -25.28 12.54
CA ARG A 141 -12.52 -26.02 13.28
C ARG A 141 -11.08 -25.48 13.04
N GLY A 142 -10.86 -24.73 11.96
CA GLY A 142 -9.57 -24.10 11.64
C GLY A 142 -9.28 -22.76 12.35
N GLY A 143 -10.29 -22.09 12.93
CA GLY A 143 -10.14 -20.75 13.51
C GLY A 143 -9.12 -20.69 14.65
N THR A 144 -9.18 -21.66 15.56
CA THR A 144 -8.31 -21.72 16.73
C THR A 144 -6.83 -21.83 16.34
N TRP A 145 -6.51 -22.59 15.28
CA TRP A 145 -5.14 -22.74 14.78
C TRP A 145 -4.60 -21.44 14.18
N MET A 146 -5.45 -20.66 13.51
CA MET A 146 -5.07 -19.36 12.96
C MET A 146 -4.82 -18.33 14.07
N LEU A 147 -5.67 -18.31 15.12
CA LEU A 147 -5.45 -17.45 16.28
C LEU A 147 -4.17 -17.83 17.02
N LEU A 148 -3.95 -19.12 17.24
CA LEU A 148 -2.74 -19.62 17.91
C LEU A 148 -1.48 -19.25 17.11
N GLY A 149 -1.51 -19.43 15.79
CA GLY A 149 -0.41 -19.04 14.91
C GLY A 149 -0.17 -17.53 14.93
N PHE A 150 -1.23 -16.72 14.90
CA PHE A 150 -1.14 -15.27 15.01
C PHE A 150 -0.51 -14.82 16.34
N LEU A 151 -0.99 -15.37 17.47
CA LEU A 151 -0.48 -15.04 18.79
C LEU A 151 0.99 -15.46 18.95
N LEU A 152 1.37 -16.60 18.39
CA LEU A 152 2.76 -17.08 18.38
C LEU A 152 3.65 -16.13 17.58
N VAL A 153 3.25 -15.73 16.38
CA VAL A 153 4.00 -14.77 15.56
C VAL A 153 4.13 -13.42 16.26
N LEU A 154 3.06 -12.94 16.90
CA LEU A 154 3.11 -11.72 17.71
C LEU A 154 4.11 -11.82 18.85
N LEU A 155 4.07 -12.92 19.62
CA LEU A 155 4.98 -13.17 20.75
C LEU A 155 6.45 -13.22 20.32
N VAL A 156 6.71 -13.75 19.13
CA VAL A 156 8.06 -13.84 18.55
C VAL A 156 8.56 -12.49 18.02
N GLN A 157 7.67 -11.66 17.47
CA GLN A 157 8.04 -10.36 16.90
C GLN A 157 8.22 -9.27 17.95
N THR A 158 7.57 -9.40 19.11
CA THR A 158 7.79 -8.51 20.25
C THR A 158 9.20 -8.70 20.79
N PRO A 159 9.99 -7.61 20.94
CA PRO A 159 11.35 -7.68 21.50
C PRO A 159 11.25 -7.96 23.00
N PHE A 160 11.05 -9.23 23.37
CA PHE A 160 11.16 -9.71 24.73
C PHE A 160 12.59 -10.19 24.98
N ASP A 161 13.14 -9.87 26.15
CA ASP A 161 14.43 -10.39 26.62
C ASP A 161 14.30 -11.90 26.93
N ALA A 162 14.31 -12.71 25.87
CA ALA A 162 14.18 -14.17 25.94
C ALA A 162 15.33 -14.85 26.71
N THR A 163 16.43 -14.12 26.94
CA THR A 163 17.57 -14.51 27.77
C THR A 163 17.24 -14.52 29.26
N ALA A 164 16.31 -13.68 29.73
CA ALA A 164 15.93 -13.61 31.14
C ALA A 164 15.13 -14.84 31.63
N LEU A 165 14.52 -15.59 30.72
CA LEU A 165 13.66 -16.75 31.01
C LEU A 165 14.36 -18.11 30.78
N GLY A 166 15.63 -18.14 30.38
CA GLY A 166 16.38 -19.39 30.12
C GLY A 166 15.89 -20.17 28.88
N LEU A 167 15.03 -19.58 28.05
CA LEU A 167 14.40 -20.19 26.87
C LEU A 167 15.05 -19.77 25.53
N GLY A 168 16.24 -19.16 25.59
CA GLY A 168 16.90 -18.50 24.45
C GLY A 168 17.05 -19.38 23.20
N GLU A 169 17.49 -20.64 23.34
CA GLU A 169 17.69 -21.54 22.19
C GLU A 169 16.36 -21.99 21.55
N THR A 170 15.35 -22.31 22.36
CA THR A 170 14.03 -22.70 21.85
C THR A 170 13.28 -21.53 21.20
N MET A 171 13.43 -20.32 21.76
CA MET A 171 12.86 -19.10 21.19
C MET A 171 13.57 -18.70 19.90
N GLY A 172 14.89 -18.94 19.79
CA GLY A 172 15.64 -18.74 18.54
C GLY A 172 15.09 -19.57 17.38
N ARG A 173 14.85 -20.88 17.59
CA ARG A 173 14.27 -21.75 16.55
C ARG A 173 12.85 -21.36 16.13
N LEU A 174 12.02 -20.96 17.11
CA LEU A 174 10.68 -20.43 16.83
C LEU A 174 10.74 -19.09 16.09
N ALA A 175 11.73 -18.24 16.40
CA ALA A 175 11.96 -16.99 15.71
C ALA A 175 12.36 -17.20 14.25
N ASP A 176 13.23 -18.16 13.96
CA ASP A 176 13.62 -18.47 12.58
C ASP A 176 12.45 -19.05 11.77
N ALA A 177 11.62 -19.91 12.38
CA ALA A 177 10.41 -20.42 11.75
C ALA A 177 9.38 -19.31 11.45
N ALA A 178 9.19 -18.39 12.39
CA ALA A 178 8.31 -17.24 12.20
C ALA A 178 8.85 -16.27 11.14
N ARG A 179 10.16 -16.01 11.13
CA ARG A 179 10.83 -15.20 10.09
C ARG A 179 10.61 -15.81 8.71
N TRP A 180 10.83 -17.11 8.54
CA TRP A 180 10.56 -17.79 7.27
C TRP A 180 9.08 -17.65 6.86
N PHE A 181 8.14 -17.80 7.80
CA PHE A 181 6.72 -17.62 7.53
C PHE A 181 6.38 -16.18 7.11
N LEU A 182 7.01 -15.18 7.72
CA LEU A 182 6.84 -13.78 7.33
C LEU A 182 7.46 -13.51 5.95
N ASP A 183 8.71 -13.92 5.74
CA ASP A 183 9.51 -13.56 4.56
C ASP A 183 9.10 -14.31 3.29
N ALA A 184 8.58 -15.54 3.40
CA ALA A 184 8.16 -16.34 2.25
C ALA A 184 6.64 -16.21 1.99
N PRO A 185 5.72 -16.91 2.70
CA PRO A 185 4.31 -16.93 2.33
C PRO A 185 3.60 -15.59 2.59
N VAL A 186 3.87 -14.91 3.70
CA VAL A 186 3.21 -13.62 4.00
C VAL A 186 3.64 -12.56 3.01
N MET A 187 4.95 -12.40 2.74
CA MET A 187 5.42 -11.47 1.71
C MET A 187 4.95 -11.84 0.30
N ALA A 188 4.84 -13.14 -0.03
CA ALA A 188 4.25 -13.56 -1.31
C ALA A 188 2.78 -13.12 -1.44
N ALA A 189 1.99 -13.29 -0.38
CA ALA A 189 0.60 -12.84 -0.34
C ALA A 189 0.50 -11.31 -0.46
N LEU A 190 1.32 -10.56 0.28
CA LEU A 190 1.37 -9.09 0.21
C LEU A 190 1.72 -8.61 -1.21
N ARG A 191 2.74 -9.18 -1.84
CA ARG A 191 3.09 -8.88 -3.24
C ARG A 191 1.93 -9.20 -4.19
N GLY A 192 1.24 -10.32 -3.98
CA GLY A 192 0.05 -10.67 -4.76
C GLY A 192 -1.07 -9.64 -4.65
N VAL A 193 -1.35 -9.14 -3.45
CA VAL A 193 -2.34 -8.08 -3.22
C VAL A 193 -1.93 -6.77 -3.89
N LEU A 194 -0.65 -6.38 -3.78
CA LEU A 194 -0.13 -5.16 -4.41
C LEU A 194 -0.26 -5.23 -5.94
N LEU A 195 0.18 -6.34 -6.56
CA LEU A 195 0.04 -6.57 -8.00
C LEU A 195 -1.42 -6.60 -8.45
N GLY A 196 -2.29 -7.27 -7.67
CA GLY A 196 -3.72 -7.36 -7.94
C GLY A 196 -4.41 -5.99 -7.91
N SER A 197 -4.11 -5.17 -6.90
CA SER A 197 -4.65 -3.83 -6.76
C SER A 197 -4.19 -2.89 -7.88
N ALA A 198 -2.90 -2.95 -8.26
CA ALA A 198 -2.35 -2.19 -9.38
C ALA A 198 -3.03 -2.56 -10.71
N LEU A 199 -3.20 -3.85 -11.00
CA LEU A 199 -3.90 -4.32 -12.20
C LEU A 199 -5.37 -3.88 -12.23
N ALA A 200 -6.06 -3.90 -11.08
CA ALA A 200 -7.44 -3.42 -10.99
C ALA A 200 -7.56 -1.92 -11.32
N LEU A 201 -6.61 -1.11 -10.84
CA LEU A 201 -6.53 0.32 -11.18
C LEU A 201 -6.21 0.53 -12.66
N LEU A 202 -5.26 -0.22 -13.23
CA LEU A 202 -4.93 -0.15 -14.66
C LEU A 202 -6.13 -0.49 -15.55
N VAL A 203 -6.90 -1.54 -15.21
CA VAL A 203 -8.11 -1.90 -15.96
C VAL A 203 -9.17 -0.82 -15.85
N THR A 204 -9.34 -0.22 -14.67
CA THR A 204 -10.29 0.87 -14.47
C THR A 204 -9.90 2.10 -15.29
N GLY A 205 -8.62 2.49 -15.27
CA GLY A 205 -8.09 3.58 -16.09
C GLY A 205 -8.21 3.31 -17.59
N CYS A 206 -7.87 2.11 -18.04
CA CYS A 206 -8.00 1.72 -19.45
C CYS A 206 -9.47 1.76 -19.92
N ARG A 207 -10.42 1.28 -19.10
CA ARG A 207 -11.86 1.36 -19.41
C ARG A 207 -12.35 2.80 -19.50
N PHE A 208 -11.87 3.66 -18.59
CA PHE A 208 -12.17 5.09 -18.61
C PHE A 208 -11.69 5.73 -19.93
N LEU A 209 -10.43 5.50 -20.31
CA LEU A 209 -9.84 6.05 -21.54
C LEU A 209 -10.51 5.51 -22.82
N LEU A 210 -10.95 4.25 -22.81
CA LEU A 210 -11.66 3.64 -23.92
C LEU A 210 -13.15 4.00 -23.97
N GLY A 211 -13.65 4.82 -23.04
CA GLY A 211 -15.05 5.23 -22.98
C GLY A 211 -16.03 4.08 -22.69
N LYS A 212 -15.57 2.99 -22.07
CA LYS A 212 -16.36 1.77 -21.80
C LYS A 212 -16.91 1.72 -20.36
N ILE A 213 -17.18 2.88 -19.76
CA ILE A 213 -17.83 2.99 -18.44
C ILE A 213 -19.33 3.16 -18.65
#